data_AF-A0A0E9M2I9-F1
#
_entry.id   AF-A0A0E9M2I9-F1
#
_cell.length_a   1.000
_cell.length_b   1.000
_cell.length_c   1.000
_cell.angle_alpha   90.00
_cell.angle_beta   90.00
_cell.angle_gamma   90.00
#
_symmetry.space_group_name_H-M   'P 1'
#
loop_
_entity.id
_entity.type
_entity.pdbx_description
1 polymer ?
#
loop_
_entity_poly.entity_id
_entity_poly.type
_entity_poly.pdbx_seq_one_letter_code
_entity_poly.pdbx_strand_id
1 'polypeptide(L)'
;MKKLVTAVLMLLLVPTLSFASEENGIDTGVTAWMITSTALVLLMIPGLAMFYGGLVRSKNVLGTMMHSFAAMGVMSVLWVAVGYSMSFGENILGGWIGWNWDYFFLKGIDTTIMEEGVPEYVFSMFQGKFAL
;
A
#
# COMPACT_ATOMS: atom_id res chain seq x y z
N MET A 1 33.24 -27.23 -32.17
CA MET A 1 33.02 -25.79 -31.91
C MET A 1 31.63 -25.31 -32.32
N LYS A 2 31.20 -25.47 -33.59
CA LYS A 2 29.86 -25.02 -34.03
C LYS A 2 28.70 -25.58 -33.20
N LYS A 3 28.66 -26.91 -32.93
CA LYS A 3 27.61 -27.54 -32.09
C LYS A 3 27.55 -27.05 -30.64
N LEU A 4 28.70 -26.64 -30.09
CA LEU A 4 28.80 -26.12 -28.73
C LEU A 4 28.26 -24.69 -28.66
N VAL A 5 28.55 -23.89 -29.70
CA VAL A 5 28.00 -22.53 -29.85
C VAL A 5 26.48 -22.58 -30.05
N THR A 6 25.94 -23.50 -30.86
CA THR A 6 24.49 -23.64 -31.05
C THR A 6 23.78 -24.08 -29.76
N ALA A 7 24.38 -24.97 -28.97
CA ALA A 7 23.83 -25.42 -27.70
C ALA A 7 23.80 -24.29 -26.65
N VAL A 8 24.86 -23.47 -26.59
CA VAL A 8 24.91 -22.29 -25.72
C VAL A 8 23.90 -21.22 -26.16
N LEU A 9 23.73 -21.01 -27.47
CA LEU A 9 22.73 -20.08 -28.00
C LEU A 9 21.29 -20.54 -27.68
N MET A 10 21.01 -21.85 -27.78
CA MET A 10 19.72 -22.41 -27.40
C MET A 10 19.46 -22.27 -25.90
N LEU A 11 20.46 -22.51 -25.05
CA LEU A 11 20.36 -22.33 -23.60
C LEU A 11 20.09 -20.88 -23.18
N LEU A 12 20.61 -19.90 -23.93
CA LEU A 12 20.34 -18.48 -23.73
C LEU A 12 18.96 -18.03 -24.25
N LEU A 13 18.30 -18.83 -25.09
CA LEU A 13 16.94 -18.63 -25.62
C LEU A 13 15.85 -19.37 -24.80
N VAL A 14 16.22 -20.27 -23.89
CA VAL A 14 15.26 -20.91 -22.97
C VAL A 14 14.56 -19.91 -22.02
N PRO A 15 15.19 -18.83 -21.51
CA PRO A 15 14.51 -17.87 -20.64
C PRO A 15 13.32 -17.17 -21.32
N THR A 16 13.35 -17.02 -22.65
CA THR A 16 12.26 -16.38 -23.42
C THR A 16 11.03 -17.28 -23.61
N LEU A 17 11.10 -18.54 -23.15
CA LEU A 17 9.97 -19.49 -23.13
C LEU A 17 9.34 -19.63 -21.74
N SER A 18 9.69 -18.76 -20.78
CA SER A 18 8.89 -18.66 -19.55
C SER A 18 7.49 -18.19 -19.93
N PHE A 19 6.56 -19.15 -19.95
CA PHE A 19 5.13 -18.87 -19.86
C PHE A 19 4.87 -18.34 -18.45
N ALA A 20 5.19 -17.07 -18.22
CA ALA A 20 4.50 -16.32 -17.18
C ALA A 20 3.04 -16.34 -17.61
N SER A 21 2.18 -16.99 -16.83
CA SER A 21 0.75 -16.81 -16.97
C SER A 21 0.48 -15.33 -16.82
N GLU A 22 0.04 -14.67 -17.89
CA GLU A 22 -0.69 -13.40 -17.80
C GLU A 22 -2.00 -13.69 -17.06
N GLU A 23 -1.89 -13.87 -15.75
CA GLU A 23 -3.06 -13.96 -14.91
C GLU A 23 -3.51 -12.52 -14.65
N ASN A 24 -4.44 -12.05 -15.47
CA ASN A 24 -5.28 -10.87 -15.20
C ASN A 24 -6.20 -11.13 -13.98
N GLY A 25 -5.63 -11.64 -12.88
CA GLY A 25 -6.29 -12.13 -11.69
C GLY A 25 -5.47 -11.80 -10.44
N ILE A 26 -6.06 -12.03 -9.28
CA ILE A 26 -5.45 -11.63 -8.00
C ILE A 26 -4.28 -12.57 -7.68
N ASP A 27 -3.06 -12.04 -7.58
CA ASP A 27 -1.92 -12.75 -7.03
C ASP A 27 -2.11 -12.88 -5.52
N THR A 28 -2.48 -14.09 -5.09
CA THR A 28 -2.73 -14.40 -3.68
C THR A 28 -1.48 -14.26 -2.81
N GLY A 29 -0.28 -14.50 -3.33
CA GLY A 29 0.98 -14.40 -2.60
C GLY A 29 1.36 -12.94 -2.34
N VAL A 30 1.32 -12.11 -3.38
CA VAL A 30 1.59 -10.67 -3.26
C VAL A 30 0.53 -10.00 -2.39
N THR A 31 -0.75 -10.35 -2.58
CA THR A 31 -1.85 -9.81 -1.77
C THR A 31 -1.72 -10.21 -0.29
N ALA A 32 -1.40 -11.47 0.01
CA ALA A 32 -1.19 -11.92 1.39
C ALA A 32 -0.01 -11.20 2.05
N TRP A 33 1.08 -10.98 1.31
CA TRP A 33 2.22 -10.22 1.79
C TRP A 33 1.87 -8.74 2.03
N MET A 34 1.06 -8.14 1.17
CA MET A 34 0.61 -6.76 1.31
C MET A 34 -0.28 -6.56 2.54
N ILE A 35 -1.22 -7.47 2.80
CA ILE A 35 -2.07 -7.44 4.02
C ILE A 35 -1.21 -7.64 5.27
N THR A 36 -0.26 -8.58 5.23
CA THR A 36 0.69 -8.80 6.33
C THR A 36 1.51 -7.54 6.60
N SER A 37 2.06 -6.93 5.55
CA SER A 37 2.81 -5.67 5.63
C SER A 37 1.96 -4.53 6.19
N THR A 38 0.69 -4.44 5.78
CA THR A 38 -0.28 -3.47 6.31
C THR A 38 -0.46 -3.62 7.82
N ALA A 39 -0.57 -4.85 8.33
CA ALA A 39 -0.67 -5.12 9.76
C ALA A 39 0.61 -4.74 10.52
N LEU A 40 1.79 -4.97 9.92
CA LEU A 40 3.07 -4.56 10.49
C LEU A 40 3.21 -3.03 10.58
N VAL A 41 2.81 -2.29 9.54
CA VAL A 41 2.83 -0.82 9.58
C VAL A 41 1.84 -0.29 10.62
N LEU A 42 0.66 -0.91 10.76
CA LEU A 42 -0.31 -0.51 11.78
C LEU A 42 0.26 -0.63 13.22
N LEU A 43 1.17 -1.58 13.48
CA LEU A 43 1.83 -1.74 14.77
C LEU A 43 2.70 -0.51 15.15
N MET A 44 3.08 0.33 14.18
CA MET A 44 3.90 1.52 14.44
C MET A 44 3.15 2.54 15.30
N ILE A 45 1.83 2.67 15.16
CA ILE A 45 1.06 3.70 15.88
C ILE A 45 1.05 3.49 17.40
N PRO A 46 0.73 2.30 17.96
CA PRO A 46 0.89 2.06 19.38
C PRO A 46 2.36 2.13 19.82
N GLY A 47 3.30 1.76 18.94
CA GLY A 47 4.74 1.93 19.18
C GLY A 47 5.12 3.39 19.40
N LEU A 48 4.67 4.30 18.53
CA LEU A 48 4.89 5.74 18.65
C LEU A 48 4.16 6.32 19.88
N ALA A 49 2.93 5.88 20.16
CA ALA A 49 2.19 6.32 21.33
C ALA A 49 2.93 5.98 22.64
N MET A 50 3.47 4.76 22.76
CA MET A 50 4.30 4.37 23.91
C MET A 50 5.64 5.10 23.94
N PHE A 51 6.29 5.28 22.78
CA PHE A 51 7.56 5.99 22.68
C PHE A 51 7.44 7.45 23.12
N TYR A 52 6.48 8.20 22.57
CA TYR A 52 6.22 9.59 22.96
C TYR A 52 5.64 9.70 24.37
N GLY A 53 4.81 8.73 24.78
CA GLY A 53 4.35 8.60 26.15
C GLY A 53 5.51 8.45 27.14
N GLY A 54 6.56 7.71 26.80
CA GLY A 54 7.75 7.52 27.64
C GLY A 54 8.66 8.75 27.77
N LEU A 55 8.58 9.70 26.84
CA LEU A 55 9.40 10.93 26.85
C LEU A 55 8.79 12.07 27.69
N VAL A 56 7.50 11.97 28.02
CA VAL A 56 6.80 12.99 28.81
C VAL A 56 6.77 12.63 30.30
N ARG A 57 6.51 13.62 31.16
CA ARG A 57 6.34 13.39 32.60
C ARG A 57 5.16 12.44 32.84
N SER A 58 5.24 11.60 33.88
CA SER A 58 4.23 10.58 34.22
C SER A 58 2.79 11.10 34.25
N LYS A 59 2.57 12.35 34.71
CA LYS A 59 1.25 12.99 34.73
C LYS A 59 0.64 13.28 33.34
N ASN A 60 1.46 13.34 32.29
CA ASN A 60 1.06 13.69 30.92
C ASN A 60 1.10 12.48 29.97
N VAL A 61 1.50 11.30 30.44
CA VAL A 61 1.64 10.08 29.61
C VAL A 61 0.31 9.70 28.98
N LEU A 62 -0.74 9.60 29.79
CA LEU A 62 -2.07 9.26 29.31
C LEU A 62 -2.56 10.27 28.25
N GLY A 63 -2.37 11.56 28.50
CA GLY A 63 -2.75 12.60 27.54
C GLY A 63 -2.02 12.47 26.20
N THR A 64 -0.72 12.20 26.24
CA THR A 64 0.11 12.07 25.02
C THR A 64 -0.25 10.81 24.22
N MET A 65 -0.51 9.70 24.91
CA MET A 65 -1.01 8.48 24.26
C MET A 65 -2.39 8.69 23.64
N MET A 66 -3.31 9.35 24.34
CA MET A 66 -4.67 9.62 23.84
C MET A 66 -4.67 10.54 22.61
N HIS A 67 -3.76 11.51 22.53
CA HIS A 67 -3.61 12.33 21.31
C HIS A 67 -3.23 11.48 20.09
N SER A 68 -2.36 10.48 20.27
CA SER A 68 -1.95 9.57 19.19
C SER A 68 -3.11 8.71 18.70
N PHE A 69 -3.91 8.14 19.61
CA PHE A 69 -5.10 7.36 19.25
C PHE A 69 -6.23 8.22 18.67
N ALA A 70 -6.42 9.44 19.18
CA ALA A 70 -7.39 10.37 18.63
C ALA A 70 -7.02 10.79 17.19
N ALA A 71 -5.74 11.08 16.94
CA ALA A 71 -5.23 11.38 15.61
C ALA A 71 -5.46 10.20 14.64
N MET A 72 -5.18 8.96 15.07
CA MET A 72 -5.49 7.75 14.29
C MET A 72 -6.98 7.68 13.90
N GLY A 73 -7.89 7.95 14.85
CA GLY A 73 -9.33 7.96 14.59
C GLY A 73 -9.73 8.99 13.52
N VAL A 74 -9.26 10.23 13.65
CA VAL A 74 -9.57 11.31 12.71
C VAL A 74 -8.97 11.03 11.32
N MET A 75 -7.69 10.66 11.27
CA MET A 75 -7.00 10.39 10.01
C MET A 75 -7.59 9.18 9.27
N SER A 76 -8.10 8.18 10.00
CA SER A 76 -8.76 7.02 9.36
C SER A 76 -10.02 7.39 8.59
N VAL A 77 -10.81 8.32 9.13
CA VAL A 77 -12.02 8.83 8.48
C VAL A 77 -11.65 9.73 7.31
N LEU A 78 -10.66 10.62 7.48
CA LEU A 78 -10.18 11.51 6.43
C LEU A 78 -9.59 10.73 5.24
N TRP A 79 -8.85 9.65 5.51
CA TRP A 79 -8.27 8.80 4.47
C TRP A 79 -9.35 8.20 3.56
N VAL A 80 -10.37 7.60 4.16
CA VAL A 80 -11.49 7.00 3.43
C VAL A 80 -12.31 8.06 2.70
N ALA A 81 -12.61 9.19 3.35
CA ALA A 81 -13.43 10.24 2.76
C ALA A 81 -12.76 10.90 1.55
N VAL A 82 -11.51 11.36 1.70
CA VAL A 82 -10.83 12.18 0.69
C VAL A 82 -9.35 11.85 0.49
N GLY A 83 -8.66 11.31 1.50
CA GLY A 83 -7.20 11.15 1.46
C GLY A 83 -6.69 10.25 0.34
N TYR A 84 -7.42 9.17 0.07
CA TYR A 84 -7.08 8.29 -1.06
C TYR A 84 -7.25 9.00 -2.42
N SER A 85 -8.39 9.64 -2.64
CA SER A 85 -8.66 10.44 -3.85
C SER A 85 -7.64 11.56 -4.05
N MET A 86 -7.21 12.21 -2.97
CA MET A 86 -6.21 13.28 -3.02
C MET A 86 -4.80 12.82 -3.38
N SER A 87 -4.50 11.54 -3.12
CA SER A 87 -3.15 10.97 -3.31
C SER A 87 -3.03 10.20 -4.62
N PHE A 88 -4.08 9.47 -5.00
CA PHE A 88 -4.09 8.55 -6.15
C PHE A 88 -5.09 8.95 -7.26
N GLY A 89 -5.76 10.09 -7.13
CA GLY A 89 -6.60 10.66 -8.19
C GLY A 89 -5.78 11.29 -9.32
N GLU A 90 -6.48 11.77 -10.36
CA GLU A 90 -5.84 12.42 -11.50
C GLU A 90 -5.07 13.68 -11.07
N ASN A 91 -3.94 13.94 -11.74
CA ASN A 91 -3.08 15.06 -11.41
C ASN A 91 -3.76 16.41 -11.69
N ILE A 92 -3.98 17.18 -10.63
CA ILE A 92 -4.43 18.56 -10.67
C ILE A 92 -3.26 19.49 -10.32
N LEU A 93 -3.29 20.73 -10.83
CA LEU A 93 -2.26 21.75 -10.59
C LEU A 93 -0.85 21.32 -11.01
N GLY A 94 -0.71 20.58 -12.10
CA GLY A 94 0.60 20.12 -12.60
C GLY A 94 1.26 19.03 -11.76
N GLY A 95 0.47 18.27 -10.98
CA GLY A 95 0.93 17.11 -10.20
C GLY A 95 1.15 17.39 -8.71
N TRP A 96 0.69 18.53 -8.20
CA TRP A 96 0.81 18.86 -6.77
C TRP A 96 -0.26 18.18 -5.91
N ILE A 97 -1.44 17.94 -6.49
CA ILE A 97 -2.58 17.32 -5.81
C ILE A 97 -3.23 16.34 -6.79
N GLY A 98 -3.51 15.11 -6.34
CA GLY A 98 -4.41 14.21 -7.04
C GLY A 98 -5.86 14.56 -6.74
N TRP A 99 -6.79 14.37 -7.66
CA TRP A 99 -8.21 14.43 -7.34
C TRP A 99 -9.02 13.58 -8.30
N ASN A 100 -9.86 12.71 -7.75
CA ASN A 100 -10.85 11.99 -8.51
C ASN A 100 -12.16 11.89 -7.71
N TRP A 101 -13.25 12.41 -8.27
CA TRP A 101 -14.58 12.35 -7.66
C TRP A 101 -15.08 10.91 -7.50
N ASP A 102 -14.62 10.00 -8.35
CA ASP A 102 -15.03 8.60 -8.30
C ASP A 102 -14.44 7.89 -7.09
N TYR A 103 -13.26 8.30 -6.59
CA TYR A 103 -12.60 7.74 -5.41
C TYR A 103 -13.06 8.34 -4.07
N PHE A 104 -14.04 9.24 -4.08
CA PHE A 104 -14.63 9.78 -2.86
C PHE A 104 -15.29 8.64 -2.06
N PHE A 105 -15.01 8.54 -0.76
CA PHE A 105 -15.40 7.39 0.09
C PHE A 105 -14.90 6.02 -0.41
N LEU A 106 -13.79 5.96 -1.15
CA LEU A 106 -13.28 4.73 -1.78
C LEU A 106 -14.31 4.07 -2.71
N LYS A 107 -15.21 4.86 -3.30
CA LYS A 107 -16.12 4.36 -4.31
C LYS A 107 -15.33 3.99 -5.57
N GLY A 108 -15.75 2.95 -6.29
CA GLY A 108 -15.17 2.58 -7.58
C GLY A 108 -13.87 1.76 -7.54
N ILE A 109 -13.28 1.49 -6.37
CA ILE A 109 -12.06 0.65 -6.25
C ILE A 109 -12.36 -0.81 -5.88
N ASP A 110 -13.64 -1.19 -5.72
CA ASP A 110 -14.05 -2.52 -5.23
C ASP A 110 -13.63 -3.69 -6.14
N THR A 111 -13.59 -3.46 -7.46
CA THR A 111 -13.33 -4.50 -8.46
C THR A 111 -12.05 -4.29 -9.27
N THR A 112 -11.30 -3.23 -8.98
CA THR A 112 -10.09 -2.89 -9.72
C THR A 112 -8.91 -3.70 -9.19
N ILE A 113 -8.20 -4.35 -10.10
CA ILE A 113 -6.96 -5.08 -9.82
C ILE A 113 -5.83 -4.30 -10.49
N MET A 114 -4.78 -4.00 -9.73
CA MET A 114 -3.58 -3.33 -10.23
C MET A 114 -2.79 -4.28 -11.17
N GLU A 115 -1.89 -3.73 -11.97
CA GLU A 115 -1.06 -4.51 -12.91
C GLU A 115 -0.23 -5.59 -12.19
N GLU A 116 0.09 -5.38 -10.91
CA GLU A 116 0.82 -6.32 -10.05
C GLU A 116 -0.04 -7.43 -9.44
N GLY A 117 -1.31 -7.58 -9.86
CA GLY A 117 -2.22 -8.60 -9.34
C GLY A 117 -2.74 -8.32 -7.94
N VAL A 118 -2.63 -7.07 -7.45
CA VAL A 118 -3.09 -6.66 -6.12
C VAL A 118 -4.42 -5.91 -6.23
N PRO A 119 -5.46 -6.25 -5.44
CA PRO A 119 -6.68 -5.46 -5.37
C PRO A 119 -6.39 -4.03 -4.91
N GLU A 120 -6.95 -3.04 -5.60
CA GLU A 120 -6.75 -1.62 -5.30
C GLU A 120 -7.16 -1.27 -3.85
N TYR A 121 -8.15 -1.98 -3.30
CA TYR A 121 -8.52 -1.90 -1.88
C TYR A 121 -7.38 -2.23 -0.93
N VAL A 122 -6.65 -3.32 -1.19
CA VAL A 122 -5.54 -3.77 -0.34
C VAL A 122 -4.40 -2.77 -0.42
N PHE A 123 -4.16 -2.22 -1.62
CA PHE A 123 -3.20 -1.13 -1.80
C PHE A 123 -3.61 0.13 -1.03
N SER A 124 -4.88 0.55 -1.11
CA SER A 124 -5.41 1.69 -0.34
C SER A 124 -5.27 1.48 1.17
N MET A 125 -5.53 0.27 1.66
CA MET A 125 -5.36 -0.08 3.08
C MET A 125 -3.90 0.03 3.51
N PHE A 126 -2.96 -0.44 2.68
CA PHE A 126 -1.53 -0.35 2.95
C PHE A 126 -1.05 1.11 3.00
N GLN A 127 -1.36 1.89 1.97
CA GLN A 127 -0.99 3.31 1.88
C GLN A 127 -1.62 4.13 2.99
N GLY A 128 -2.86 3.82 3.36
CA GLY A 128 -3.54 4.47 4.48
C GLY A 128 -2.81 4.30 5.80
N LYS A 129 -2.04 3.23 6.02
CA LYS A 129 -1.25 3.09 7.26
C LYS A 129 -0.06 4.02 7.35
N PHE A 130 0.43 4.56 6.23
CA PHE A 130 1.47 5.59 6.23
C PHE A 130 0.91 6.99 6.50
N ALA A 131 -0.37 7.21 6.20
CA ALA A 131 -1.03 8.47 6.47
C ALA A 131 -1.54 8.61 7.92
N LEU A 132 -1.73 7.49 8.62
CA LEU A 132 -2.18 7.40 10.02
C LEU A 132 -1.04 7.59 11.02
#